data_AF-A0AAW4P952-F1
#
_entry.id   AF-A0AAW4P952-F1
#
_cell.length_a   1.000
_cell.length_b   1.000
_cell.length_c   1.000
_cell.angle_alpha   90.00
_cell.angle_beta   90.00
_cell.angle_gamma   90.00
#
_symmetry.space_group_name_H-M   'P 1'
#
loop_
_entity.id
_entity.type
_entity.pdbx_description
1 polymer ?
#
loop_
_entity_poly.entity_id
_entity_poly.type
_entity_poly.pdbx_seq_one_letter_code
_entity_poly.pdbx_strand_id
1 'polypeptide(L)'
;MRRHSRGVVAVACLLVLAVLAPAAAVAAPADAVGVTTTVSTATVEPGDAITVEATIDGDGVHGPLIDANVPDGWTVEAVDDDGGTYKSSTNEWLWLTAGDYTVTYTLTVPSTASAGEYTVENEGSGIYPSTSEYVADTDAVTVTVESTEAMTVREAVASYGDGDDSRVEDGEIQQAVNWWQTDAEVPNTGGQTIDDATIQQLVSDWVTGAEIGGN
;
A
#
# COMPACT_ATOMS: atom_id res chain seq x y z
N MET A 1 66.17 34.44 77.58
CA MET A 1 64.85 35.13 77.46
C MET A 1 64.33 34.81 76.06
N ARG A 2 63.32 33.93 75.89
CA ARG A 2 61.89 34.29 75.74
C ARG A 2 61.72 35.45 74.74
N ARG A 3 61.08 35.34 73.57
CA ARG A 3 59.80 34.70 73.24
C ARG A 3 59.70 34.33 71.75
N HIS A 4 58.98 33.24 71.49
CA HIS A 4 58.37 32.88 70.20
C HIS A 4 57.30 33.87 69.76
N SER A 5 57.16 34.07 68.44
CA SER A 5 55.90 34.48 67.80
C SER A 5 55.76 33.84 66.40
N ARG A 6 55.12 32.66 66.44
CA ARG A 6 54.27 31.97 65.45
C ARG A 6 54.15 32.60 64.06
N GLY A 7 54.63 31.87 63.05
CA GLY A 7 54.25 32.08 61.65
C GLY A 7 52.83 31.59 61.39
N VAL A 8 52.08 32.35 60.58
CA VAL A 8 50.81 31.94 60.00
C VAL A 8 51.03 31.94 58.49
N VAL A 9 51.16 30.75 57.90
CA VAL A 9 51.08 30.57 56.44
C VAL A 9 49.61 30.35 56.13
N ALA A 10 48.98 31.35 55.51
CA ALA A 10 47.62 31.22 54.99
C ALA A 10 47.70 30.49 53.63
N VAL A 11 47.29 29.22 53.61
CA VAL A 11 47.06 28.47 52.37
C VAL A 11 45.67 28.83 51.87
N ALA A 12 45.59 29.58 50.78
CA ALA A 12 44.33 29.88 50.09
C ALA A 12 44.00 28.71 49.14
N CYS A 13 43.08 27.83 49.54
CA CYS A 13 42.50 26.83 48.65
C CYS A 13 41.49 27.52 47.72
N LEU A 14 41.85 27.66 46.44
CA LEU A 14 40.97 28.16 45.39
C LEU A 14 40.10 26.97 44.91
N LEU A 15 38.91 26.83 45.48
CA LEU A 15 37.91 25.87 45.02
C LEU A 15 37.29 26.37 43.71
N VAL A 16 37.70 25.80 42.58
CA VAL A 16 37.02 25.98 41.29
C VAL A 16 35.76 25.11 41.32
N LEU A 17 34.62 25.72 41.58
CA LEU A 17 33.30 25.10 41.36
C LEU A 17 33.06 25.04 39.85
N ALA A 18 33.32 23.88 39.24
CA ALA A 18 32.87 23.61 37.87
C ALA A 18 31.35 23.45 37.89
N VAL A 19 30.64 24.47 37.42
CA VAL A 19 29.20 24.37 37.13
C VAL A 19 29.06 23.49 35.89
N LEU A 20 28.75 22.21 36.09
CA LEU A 20 28.22 21.38 35.00
C LEU A 20 26.81 21.87 34.69
N ALA A 21 26.66 22.68 33.65
CA ALA A 21 25.35 22.87 33.05
C ALA A 21 24.89 21.50 32.52
N PRO A 22 23.64 21.07 32.77
CA PRO A 22 23.13 19.86 32.13
C PRO A 22 23.20 20.07 30.62
N ALA A 23 23.86 19.17 29.91
CA ALA A 23 23.80 19.14 28.46
C ALA A 23 22.33 19.02 28.07
N ALA A 24 21.78 20.04 27.40
CA ALA A 24 20.47 19.92 26.80
C ALA A 24 20.55 18.81 25.77
N ALA A 25 19.73 17.77 25.93
CA ALA A 25 19.59 16.74 24.91
C ALA A 25 19.07 17.42 23.63
N VAL A 26 19.83 17.29 22.54
CA VAL A 26 19.39 17.73 21.21
C VAL A 26 18.51 16.62 20.68
N ALA A 27 17.23 16.91 20.40
CA ALA A 27 16.31 15.95 19.78
C ALA A 27 16.77 15.56 18.36
N ALA A 28 16.25 14.45 17.83
CA ALA A 28 16.48 14.12 16.42
C ALA A 28 15.98 15.25 15.49
N PRO A 29 16.61 15.46 14.32
CA PRO A 29 16.07 16.35 13.30
C PRO A 29 14.73 15.79 12.78
N ALA A 30 13.81 16.67 12.37
CA ALA A 30 12.51 16.26 11.85
C ALA A 30 12.62 15.39 10.59
N ASP A 31 13.64 15.67 9.77
CA ASP A 31 13.92 14.97 8.50
C ASP A 31 15.05 13.93 8.69
N ALA A 32 15.14 13.30 9.88
CA ALA A 32 16.16 12.28 10.16
C ALA A 32 16.01 11.01 9.32
N VAL A 33 14.79 10.75 8.86
CA VAL A 33 14.41 9.71 7.92
C VAL A 33 13.40 10.35 6.97
N GLY A 34 13.40 9.93 5.71
CA GLY A 34 12.37 10.30 4.74
C GLY A 34 11.89 9.08 3.98
N VAL A 35 10.65 9.07 3.52
CA VAL A 35 10.13 8.03 2.64
C VAL A 35 9.40 8.64 1.44
N THR A 36 9.53 8.01 0.28
CA THR A 36 8.80 8.39 -0.93
C THR A 36 8.21 7.16 -1.59
N THR A 37 6.97 7.25 -2.05
CA THR A 37 6.21 6.18 -2.69
C THR A 37 5.78 6.59 -4.10
N THR A 38 5.94 5.69 -5.06
CA THR A 38 5.42 5.86 -6.42
C THR A 38 4.75 4.58 -6.92
N VAL A 39 3.82 4.74 -7.87
CA VAL A 39 3.07 3.62 -8.48
C VAL A 39 3.16 3.69 -9.99
N SER A 40 3.17 2.52 -10.64
CA SER A 40 3.18 2.43 -12.10
C SER A 40 1.94 3.01 -12.76
N THR A 41 0.80 2.94 -12.08
CA THR A 41 -0.48 3.58 -12.45
C THR A 41 -1.27 3.87 -11.18
N ALA A 42 -2.04 4.96 -11.19
CA ALA A 42 -2.93 5.35 -10.12
C ALA A 42 -4.40 4.96 -10.39
N THR A 43 -4.67 4.31 -11.53
CA THR A 43 -6.02 3.91 -11.96
C THR A 43 -5.98 2.47 -12.43
N VAL A 44 -6.86 1.63 -11.89
CA VAL A 44 -6.87 0.16 -12.02
C VAL A 44 -8.28 -0.40 -11.99
N GLU A 45 -8.47 -1.60 -12.53
CA GLU A 45 -9.69 -2.40 -12.36
C GLU A 45 -9.53 -3.45 -11.25
N PRO A 46 -10.63 -4.00 -10.69
CA PRO A 46 -10.55 -5.14 -9.79
C PRO A 46 -9.81 -6.33 -10.44
N GLY A 47 -8.84 -6.89 -9.72
CA GLY A 47 -8.02 -8.01 -10.22
C GLY A 47 -6.71 -7.59 -10.88
N ASP A 48 -6.51 -6.30 -11.15
CA ASP A 48 -5.25 -5.80 -11.68
C ASP A 48 -4.09 -5.92 -10.68
N ALA A 49 -2.88 -5.91 -11.22
CA ALA A 49 -1.65 -5.81 -10.44
C ALA A 49 -0.87 -4.57 -10.85
N ILE A 50 -0.38 -3.82 -9.87
CA ILE A 50 0.47 -2.64 -10.09
C ILE A 50 1.84 -2.82 -9.44
N THR A 51 2.83 -2.10 -9.95
CA THR A 51 4.14 -2.00 -9.33
C THR A 51 4.17 -0.79 -8.42
N VAL A 52 4.65 -0.98 -7.19
CA VAL A 52 4.92 0.08 -6.23
C VAL A 52 6.42 0.15 -5.97
N GLU A 53 6.97 1.35 -5.96
CA GLU A 53 8.35 1.61 -5.54
C GLU A 53 8.32 2.51 -4.31
N ALA A 54 8.94 2.05 -3.22
CA ALA A 54 9.11 2.81 -1.99
C ALA A 54 10.61 3.02 -1.72
N THR A 55 11.02 4.26 -1.51
CA THR A 55 12.41 4.62 -1.21
C THR A 55 12.49 5.27 0.16
N ILE A 56 13.44 4.81 0.98
CA ILE A 56 13.76 5.39 2.28
C ILE A 56 15.10 6.13 2.20
N ASP A 57 15.14 7.38 2.66
CA ASP A 57 16.37 8.11 3.02
C ASP A 57 16.71 7.70 4.46
N GLY A 58 17.64 6.74 4.58
CA GLY A 58 17.98 6.08 5.84
C GLY A 58 19.43 6.31 6.27
N ASP A 59 20.17 7.18 5.58
CA ASP A 59 21.58 7.49 5.87
C ASP A 59 21.79 8.04 7.30
N GLY A 60 20.77 8.70 7.85
CA GLY A 60 20.78 9.32 9.18
C GLY A 60 20.46 8.39 10.35
N VAL A 61 20.03 7.15 10.10
CA VAL A 61 19.45 6.26 11.11
C VAL A 61 20.09 4.88 11.14
N HIS A 62 19.93 4.19 12.28
CA HIS A 62 20.26 2.78 12.42
C HIS A 62 19.02 1.93 12.22
N GLY A 63 19.19 0.82 11.50
CA GLY A 63 18.09 -0.09 11.20
C GLY A 63 16.98 0.53 10.36
N PRO A 64 17.27 1.10 9.16
CA PRO A 64 16.21 1.57 8.28
C PRO A 64 15.19 0.45 8.02
N LEU A 65 13.91 0.80 8.03
CA LEU A 65 12.81 -0.11 7.80
C LEU A 65 11.72 0.55 6.95
N ILE A 66 11.17 -0.18 6.00
CA ILE A 66 9.94 0.18 5.29
C ILE A 66 8.83 -0.78 5.73
N ASP A 67 7.68 -0.25 6.14
CA ASP A 67 6.44 -0.97 6.43
C ASP A 67 5.37 -0.56 5.41
N ALA A 68 4.98 -1.49 4.53
CA ALA A 68 3.96 -1.26 3.52
C ALA A 68 2.55 -1.59 4.05
N ASN A 69 1.79 -0.53 4.29
CA ASN A 69 0.40 -0.58 4.71
C ASN A 69 -0.52 -0.49 3.48
N VAL A 70 -1.20 -1.59 3.17
CA VAL A 70 -2.04 -1.73 1.97
C VAL A 70 -3.50 -1.96 2.34
N PRO A 71 -4.46 -1.65 1.44
CA PRO A 71 -5.86 -1.86 1.74
C PRO A 71 -6.21 -3.32 2.05
N ASP A 72 -7.25 -3.52 2.87
CA ASP A 72 -7.72 -4.84 3.25
C ASP A 72 -8.00 -5.74 2.03
N GLY A 73 -7.47 -6.96 2.08
CA GLY A 73 -7.64 -7.98 1.04
C GLY A 73 -6.68 -7.87 -0.13
N TRP A 74 -5.97 -6.75 -0.29
CA TRP A 74 -4.93 -6.59 -1.32
C TRP A 74 -3.69 -7.41 -0.92
N THR A 75 -2.94 -7.89 -1.90
CA THR A 75 -1.77 -8.74 -1.65
C THR A 75 -0.49 -8.08 -2.15
N VAL A 76 0.59 -8.26 -1.38
CA VAL A 76 1.93 -7.76 -1.68
C VAL A 76 2.82 -8.94 -2.05
N GLU A 77 3.55 -8.82 -3.15
CA GLU A 77 4.61 -9.73 -3.55
C GLU A 77 5.90 -8.93 -3.77
N ALA A 78 6.94 -9.21 -2.97
CA ALA A 78 8.23 -8.55 -3.11
C ALA A 78 8.90 -8.92 -4.45
N VAL A 79 9.43 -7.90 -5.15
CA VAL A 79 10.11 -8.05 -6.45
C VAL A 79 11.60 -7.78 -6.30
N ASP A 80 11.96 -6.68 -5.65
CA ASP A 80 13.32 -6.32 -5.30
C ASP A 80 13.35 -5.73 -3.88
N ASP A 81 14.23 -6.27 -3.06
CA ASP A 81 14.39 -5.90 -1.65
C ASP A 81 15.59 -4.97 -1.43
N ASP A 82 16.40 -4.69 -2.46
CA ASP A 82 17.65 -3.92 -2.39
C ASP A 82 18.56 -4.36 -1.23
N GLY A 83 18.70 -5.67 -1.09
CA GLY A 83 19.49 -6.31 -0.03
C GLY A 83 18.86 -6.31 1.36
N GLY A 84 17.63 -5.81 1.50
CA GLY A 84 16.83 -5.86 2.72
C GLY A 84 16.36 -7.26 3.06
N THR A 85 15.97 -7.46 4.32
CA THR A 85 15.29 -8.69 4.75
C THR A 85 13.78 -8.47 4.76
N TYR A 86 13.06 -9.16 3.86
CA TYR A 86 11.61 -9.07 3.75
C TYR A 86 10.88 -9.99 4.73
N LYS A 87 9.86 -9.44 5.41
CA LYS A 87 8.93 -10.15 6.29
C LYS A 87 7.51 -10.12 5.71
N SER A 88 7.17 -11.15 4.96
CA SER A 88 5.91 -11.24 4.22
C SER A 88 4.63 -11.28 5.07
N SER A 89 4.72 -11.57 6.37
CA SER A 89 3.53 -11.59 7.25
C SER A 89 2.98 -10.20 7.56
N THR A 90 3.80 -9.17 7.37
CA THR A 90 3.53 -7.77 7.75
C THR A 90 4.01 -6.78 6.69
N ASN A 91 4.52 -7.26 5.55
CA ASN A 91 5.03 -6.43 4.47
C ASN A 91 6.13 -5.44 4.90
N GLU A 92 7.10 -5.93 5.68
CA GLU A 92 8.20 -5.09 6.19
C GLU A 92 9.53 -5.47 5.54
N TRP A 93 10.37 -4.47 5.24
CA TRP A 93 11.76 -4.64 4.80
C TRP A 93 12.70 -3.99 5.80
N LEU A 94 13.68 -4.73 6.28
CA LEU A 94 14.68 -4.25 7.25
C LEU A 94 16.09 -4.29 6.67
N TRP A 95 16.83 -3.19 6.82
CA TRP A 95 18.27 -3.13 6.58
C TRP A 95 19.03 -2.95 7.90
N LEU A 96 20.21 -3.55 8.02
CA LEU A 96 21.02 -3.49 9.26
C LEU A 96 22.06 -2.36 9.25
N THR A 97 22.22 -1.71 8.11
CA THR A 97 23.15 -0.60 7.89
C THR A 97 22.37 0.66 7.56
N ALA A 98 22.89 1.80 7.98
CA ALA A 98 22.42 3.09 7.46
C ALA A 98 22.66 3.13 5.94
N GLY A 99 21.76 3.78 5.23
CA GLY A 99 21.77 3.82 3.78
C GLY A 99 20.42 4.26 3.23
N ASP A 100 20.45 4.71 1.99
CA ASP A 100 19.25 4.88 1.19
C ASP A 100 18.94 3.55 0.49
N TYR A 101 17.68 3.16 0.52
CA TYR A 101 17.23 1.89 -0.04
C TYR A 101 15.93 2.06 -0.80
N THR A 102 15.77 1.30 -1.88
CA THR A 102 14.54 1.28 -2.68
C THR A 102 14.01 -0.13 -2.78
N VAL A 103 12.76 -0.36 -2.38
CA VAL A 103 12.06 -1.63 -2.60
C VAL A 103 11.07 -1.50 -3.73
N THR A 104 10.92 -2.58 -4.48
CA THR A 104 9.89 -2.74 -5.50
C THR A 104 9.02 -3.92 -5.13
N TYR A 105 7.70 -3.74 -5.12
CA TYR A 105 6.76 -4.82 -4.91
C TYR A 105 5.58 -4.74 -5.87
N THR A 106 5.02 -5.90 -6.18
CA THR A 106 3.75 -6.02 -6.88
C THR A 106 2.62 -5.98 -5.86
N LEU A 107 1.66 -5.11 -6.12
CA LEU A 107 0.43 -4.96 -5.34
C LEU A 107 -0.75 -5.43 -6.19
N THR A 108 -1.47 -6.45 -5.73
CA THR A 108 -2.62 -7.02 -6.46
C THR A 108 -3.93 -6.54 -5.84
N VAL A 109 -4.77 -5.94 -6.68
CA VAL A 109 -6.13 -5.52 -6.34
C VAL A 109 -7.02 -6.77 -6.32
N PRO A 110 -7.83 -7.00 -5.27
CA PRO A 110 -8.80 -8.08 -5.27
C PRO A 110 -9.76 -7.97 -6.46
N SER A 111 -10.11 -9.09 -7.09
CA SER A 111 -11.15 -9.13 -8.13
C SER A 111 -12.53 -8.71 -7.63
N THR A 112 -12.71 -8.70 -6.30
CA THR A 112 -13.94 -8.26 -5.62
C THR A 112 -13.82 -6.85 -5.03
N ALA A 113 -12.78 -6.09 -5.38
CA ALA A 113 -12.63 -4.72 -4.91
C ALA A 113 -13.79 -3.86 -5.44
N SER A 114 -14.36 -3.04 -4.55
CA SER A 114 -15.36 -2.06 -4.95
C SER A 114 -14.68 -0.89 -5.68
N ALA A 115 -15.43 -0.22 -6.54
CA ALA A 115 -15.00 1.06 -7.08
C ALA A 115 -14.75 2.08 -5.97
N GLY A 116 -13.69 2.87 -6.07
CA GLY A 116 -13.37 3.91 -5.11
C GLY A 116 -11.90 4.29 -5.07
N GLU A 117 -11.58 5.20 -4.15
CA GLU A 117 -10.21 5.60 -3.85
C GLU A 117 -9.68 4.79 -2.67
N TYR A 118 -8.49 4.24 -2.84
CA TYR A 118 -7.78 3.44 -1.86
C TYR A 118 -6.41 4.05 -1.61
N THR A 119 -5.97 4.05 -0.36
CA THR A 119 -4.65 4.58 0.03
C THR A 119 -3.67 3.42 0.15
N VAL A 120 -2.52 3.55 -0.51
CA VAL A 120 -1.34 2.73 -0.28
C VAL A 120 -0.32 3.60 0.42
N GLU A 121 0.15 3.16 1.58
CA GLU A 121 1.01 3.93 2.46
C GLU A 121 2.28 3.13 2.76
N ASN A 122 3.43 3.80 2.75
CA ASN A 122 4.68 3.24 3.25
C ASN A 122 5.19 4.11 4.39
N GLU A 123 5.42 3.50 5.56
CA GLU A 123 6.15 4.13 6.66
C GLU A 123 7.64 3.75 6.56
N GLY A 124 8.50 4.76 6.47
CA GLY A 124 9.94 4.61 6.62
C GLY A 124 10.35 4.92 8.06
N SER A 125 11.15 4.07 8.71
CA SER A 125 11.53 4.29 10.11
C SER A 125 12.97 3.86 10.43
N GLY A 126 13.47 4.30 11.58
CA GLY A 126 14.77 3.90 12.12
C GLY A 126 15.09 4.51 13.49
N ILE A 127 16.28 4.21 14.00
CA ILE A 127 16.78 4.74 15.29
C ILE A 127 17.84 5.81 15.05
N TYR A 128 17.59 7.05 15.50
CA TYR A 128 18.56 8.13 15.39
C TYR A 128 19.74 7.91 16.35
N PRO A 129 20.99 7.82 15.86
CA PRO A 129 22.11 7.26 16.61
C PRO A 129 22.53 8.10 17.83
N SER A 130 22.36 9.42 17.80
CA SER A 130 22.85 10.27 18.90
C SER A 130 21.91 10.32 20.12
N THR A 131 20.61 10.06 19.92
CA THR A 131 19.60 10.12 20.98
C THR A 131 18.94 8.78 21.26
N SER A 132 19.14 7.77 20.40
CA SER A 132 18.40 6.51 20.42
C SER A 132 16.89 6.69 20.29
N GLU A 133 16.46 7.79 19.68
CA GLU A 133 15.07 8.11 19.40
C GLU A 133 14.59 7.32 18.18
N TYR A 134 13.35 6.81 18.24
CA TYR A 134 12.65 6.28 17.07
C TYR A 134 12.16 7.45 16.23
N VAL A 135 12.53 7.46 14.96
CA VAL A 135 12.08 8.43 13.97
C VAL A 135 11.37 7.68 12.85
N ALA A 136 10.33 8.28 12.31
CA ALA A 136 9.56 7.74 11.22
C ALA A 136 9.04 8.87 10.33
N ASP A 137 8.85 8.53 9.07
CA ASP A 137 8.20 9.36 8.06
C ASP A 137 7.23 8.48 7.27
N THR A 138 6.22 9.09 6.67
CA THR A 138 5.17 8.37 5.94
C THR A 138 4.89 9.07 4.64
N ASP A 139 4.81 8.29 3.56
CA ASP A 139 4.33 8.76 2.27
C ASP A 139 3.25 7.83 1.74
N ALA A 140 2.28 8.43 1.05
CA ALA A 140 1.08 7.75 0.63
C ALA A 140 0.66 8.17 -0.76
N VAL A 141 0.13 7.21 -1.50
CA VAL A 141 -0.43 7.39 -2.83
C VAL A 141 -1.88 6.91 -2.86
N THR A 142 -2.70 7.60 -3.63
CA THR A 142 -4.09 7.20 -3.88
C THR A 142 -4.15 6.37 -5.17
N VAL A 143 -4.72 5.18 -5.06
CA VAL A 143 -5.08 4.32 -6.18
C VAL A 143 -6.59 4.37 -6.35
N THR A 144 -7.06 4.77 -7.52
CA THR A 144 -8.46 4.73 -7.91
C THR A 144 -8.75 3.37 -8.53
N VAL A 145 -9.56 2.56 -7.84
CA VAL A 145 -10.18 1.39 -8.44
C VAL A 145 -11.40 1.89 -9.21
N GLU A 146 -11.35 1.78 -10.54
CA GLU A 146 -12.47 2.14 -11.38
C GLU A 146 -13.63 1.20 -11.12
N SER A 147 -14.84 1.74 -11.27
CA SER A 147 -15.95 0.86 -11.53
C SER A 147 -15.70 0.30 -12.91
N THR A 148 -15.51 -1.02 -13.01
CA THR A 148 -16.06 -1.71 -14.16
C THR A 148 -17.55 -1.34 -14.09
N GLU A 149 -18.07 -0.50 -15.00
CA GLU A 149 -19.52 -0.40 -15.11
C GLU A 149 -19.97 -1.82 -15.41
N ALA A 150 -20.45 -2.51 -14.39
CA ALA A 150 -20.85 -3.89 -14.52
C ALA A 150 -21.92 -3.88 -15.60
N MET A 151 -21.61 -4.54 -16.72
CA MET A 151 -22.61 -4.78 -17.75
C MET A 151 -23.79 -5.44 -17.06
N THR A 152 -25.00 -5.08 -17.45
CA THR A 152 -26.13 -5.92 -17.04
C THR A 152 -25.87 -7.33 -17.58
N VAL A 153 -26.35 -8.35 -16.86
CA VAL A 153 -26.27 -9.74 -17.35
C VAL A 153 -26.77 -9.88 -18.79
N ARG A 154 -27.75 -9.05 -19.19
CA ARG A 154 -28.25 -9.00 -20.57
C ARG A 154 -27.20 -8.52 -21.56
N GLU A 155 -26.56 -7.38 -21.29
CA GLU A 155 -25.52 -6.82 -22.16
C GLU A 155 -24.28 -7.74 -22.20
N ALA A 156 -23.89 -8.32 -21.07
CA ALA A 156 -22.76 -9.25 -20.99
C ALA A 156 -23.00 -10.54 -21.77
N VAL A 157 -24.25 -11.03 -21.78
CA VAL A 157 -24.64 -12.17 -22.62
C VAL A 157 -24.66 -11.77 -24.09
N ALA A 158 -25.29 -10.64 -24.45
CA ALA A 158 -25.38 -10.18 -25.84
C ALA A 158 -23.99 -9.97 -26.45
N SER A 159 -23.06 -9.34 -25.73
CA SER A 159 -21.70 -9.11 -26.22
C SER A 159 -20.79 -10.34 -26.24
N TYR A 160 -21.27 -11.55 -25.88
CA TYR A 160 -20.40 -12.69 -25.67
C TYR A 160 -19.82 -13.26 -26.98
N GLY A 161 -18.52 -13.06 -27.17
CA GLY A 161 -17.71 -13.72 -28.20
C GLY A 161 -17.40 -12.84 -29.41
N ASP A 162 -18.30 -11.92 -29.77
CA ASP A 162 -18.11 -10.98 -30.88
C ASP A 162 -18.20 -9.50 -30.47
N GLY A 163 -18.64 -9.20 -29.25
CA GLY A 163 -18.74 -7.86 -28.69
C GLY A 163 -19.96 -7.07 -29.15
N ASP A 164 -20.91 -7.64 -29.89
CA ASP A 164 -22.15 -6.97 -30.28
C ASP A 164 -23.18 -7.05 -29.16
N ASP A 165 -23.37 -5.96 -28.42
CA ASP A 165 -24.35 -5.91 -27.32
C ASP A 165 -25.77 -5.51 -27.77
N SER A 166 -26.06 -5.51 -29.07
CA SER A 166 -27.34 -4.99 -29.56
C SER A 166 -28.50 -5.94 -29.33
N ARG A 167 -28.27 -7.26 -29.32
CA ARG A 167 -29.29 -8.31 -29.27
C ARG A 167 -28.67 -9.63 -28.83
N VAL A 168 -29.49 -10.56 -28.33
CA VAL A 168 -29.03 -11.91 -28.00
C VAL A 168 -29.12 -12.83 -29.23
N GLU A 169 -28.02 -13.48 -29.61
CA GLU A 169 -27.91 -14.44 -30.72
C GLU A 169 -27.85 -15.91 -30.27
N ASP A 170 -27.91 -16.84 -31.24
CA ASP A 170 -27.96 -18.29 -31.00
C ASP A 170 -26.76 -18.83 -30.19
N GLY A 171 -25.58 -18.24 -30.37
CA GLY A 171 -24.35 -18.63 -29.65
C GLY A 171 -24.37 -18.13 -28.20
N GLU A 172 -24.80 -16.90 -28.00
CA GLU A 172 -24.86 -16.23 -26.70
C GLU A 172 -25.92 -16.86 -25.80
N ILE A 173 -27.09 -17.21 -26.34
CA ILE A 173 -28.13 -17.87 -25.54
C ILE A 173 -27.69 -19.28 -25.10
N GLN A 174 -26.94 -20.01 -25.94
CA GLN A 174 -26.37 -21.30 -25.55
C GLN A 174 -25.34 -21.14 -24.43
N GLN A 175 -24.51 -20.10 -24.50
CA GLN A 175 -23.56 -19.78 -23.43
C GLN A 175 -24.27 -19.39 -22.13
N ALA A 176 -25.30 -18.54 -22.19
CA ALA A 176 -26.10 -18.16 -21.03
C ALA A 176 -26.73 -19.38 -20.34
N VAL A 177 -27.25 -20.33 -21.13
CA VAL A 177 -27.76 -21.60 -20.60
C VAL A 177 -26.66 -22.41 -19.91
N ASN A 178 -25.43 -22.40 -20.45
CA ASN A 178 -24.30 -23.06 -19.80
C ASN A 178 -23.97 -22.42 -18.45
N TRP A 179 -23.86 -21.09 -18.38
CA TRP A 179 -23.59 -20.38 -17.13
C TRP A 179 -24.70 -20.61 -16.08
N TRP A 180 -25.97 -20.55 -16.48
CA TRP A 180 -27.11 -20.85 -15.62
C TRP A 180 -27.05 -22.30 -15.08
N GLN A 181 -26.72 -23.29 -15.92
CA GLN A 181 -26.62 -24.69 -15.48
C GLN A 181 -25.48 -24.94 -14.49
N THR A 182 -24.39 -24.19 -14.58
CA THR A 182 -23.20 -24.37 -13.75
C THR A 182 -23.13 -23.42 -12.55
N ASP A 183 -24.10 -22.51 -12.42
CA ASP A 183 -24.06 -21.39 -11.46
C ASP A 183 -22.75 -20.58 -11.59
N ALA A 184 -22.29 -20.42 -12.83
CA ALA A 184 -21.06 -19.69 -13.11
C ALA A 184 -21.34 -18.18 -13.17
N GLU A 185 -20.38 -17.39 -12.71
CA GLU A 185 -20.43 -15.95 -12.82
C GLU A 185 -20.37 -15.52 -14.30
N VAL A 186 -21.21 -14.55 -14.65
CA VAL A 186 -21.24 -13.94 -15.98
C VAL A 186 -20.09 -12.93 -16.06
N PRO A 187 -19.20 -13.03 -17.07
CA PRO A 187 -18.09 -12.10 -17.23
C PRO A 187 -18.54 -10.64 -17.24
N ASN A 188 -17.73 -9.74 -16.68
CA ASN A 188 -17.94 -8.28 -16.70
C ASN A 188 -19.23 -7.78 -16.02
N THR A 189 -19.88 -8.62 -15.21
CA THR A 189 -21.10 -8.24 -14.44
C THR A 189 -20.83 -8.01 -12.95
N GLY A 190 -19.57 -8.01 -12.52
CA GLY A 190 -19.22 -7.90 -11.10
C GLY A 190 -19.64 -9.13 -10.27
N GLY A 191 -19.57 -10.32 -10.87
CA GLY A 191 -19.84 -11.60 -10.19
C GLY A 191 -21.31 -12.01 -10.15
N GLN A 192 -22.17 -11.44 -11.00
CA GLN A 192 -23.56 -11.88 -11.07
C GLN A 192 -23.66 -13.25 -11.75
N THR A 193 -24.54 -14.11 -11.25
CA THR A 193 -24.94 -15.36 -11.92
C THR A 193 -26.29 -15.17 -12.63
N ILE A 194 -26.67 -16.13 -13.45
CA ILE A 194 -27.98 -16.14 -14.12
C ILE A 194 -28.94 -16.95 -13.24
N ASP A 195 -30.06 -16.35 -12.84
CA ASP A 195 -31.15 -17.06 -12.15
C ASP A 195 -32.28 -17.45 -13.12
N ASP A 196 -33.30 -18.17 -12.62
CA ASP A 196 -34.42 -18.66 -13.43
C ASP A 196 -35.20 -17.55 -14.13
N ALA A 197 -35.35 -16.38 -13.49
CA ALA A 197 -36.04 -15.25 -14.08
C ALA A 197 -35.21 -14.62 -15.20
N THR A 198 -33.90 -14.49 -14.98
CA THR A 198 -32.96 -13.91 -15.94
C THR A 198 -32.80 -14.79 -17.16
N ILE A 199 -32.67 -16.12 -17.01
CA ILE A 199 -32.59 -17.01 -18.19
C ILE A 199 -33.89 -17.01 -18.99
N GLN A 200 -35.05 -16.92 -18.35
CA GLN A 200 -36.34 -16.79 -19.04
C GLN A 200 -36.43 -15.47 -19.82
N GLN A 201 -35.92 -14.38 -19.24
CA GLN A 201 -35.86 -13.08 -19.91
C GLN A 201 -34.93 -13.13 -21.13
N LEU A 202 -33.72 -13.67 -21.00
CA LEU A 202 -32.76 -13.81 -22.10
C LEU A 202 -33.32 -14.65 -23.26
N VAL A 203 -34.04 -15.74 -22.96
CA VAL A 203 -34.72 -16.54 -23.99
C VAL A 203 -35.81 -15.72 -24.69
N SER A 204 -36.57 -14.91 -23.94
CA SER A 204 -37.56 -14.01 -24.54
C SER A 204 -36.90 -12.98 -25.46
N ASP A 205 -35.78 -12.40 -25.05
CA ASP A 205 -35.05 -11.41 -25.83
C ASP A 205 -34.51 -12.01 -27.13
N TRP A 206 -33.90 -13.20 -27.06
CA TRP A 206 -33.44 -13.97 -28.22
C TRP A 206 -34.58 -14.29 -29.20
N VAL A 207 -35.70 -14.83 -28.71
CA VAL A 207 -36.85 -15.20 -29.56
C VAL A 207 -37.48 -13.98 -30.23
N THR A 208 -37.49 -12.83 -29.56
CA THR A 208 -38.13 -11.60 -30.07
C THR A 208 -37.18 -10.68 -30.82
N GLY A 209 -35.87 -10.90 -30.73
CA GLY A 209 -34.86 -9.97 -31.23
C GLY A 209 -34.91 -8.62 -30.54
N ALA A 210 -35.14 -8.61 -29.22
CA ALA A 210 -35.22 -7.38 -28.44
C ALA A 210 -33.86 -6.66 -28.40
N GLU A 211 -33.88 -5.33 -28.49
CA GLU A 211 -32.67 -4.51 -28.33
C GLU A 211 -32.22 -4.52 -26.85
N ILE A 212 -30.92 -4.70 -26.63
CA ILE A 212 -30.29 -4.82 -25.31
C ILE A 212 -29.54 -3.53 -24.96
N GLY A 213 -28.67 -3.04 -25.85
CA GLY A 213 -27.92 -1.78 -25.71
C GLY A 213 -28.65 -0.57 -26.33
N GLY A 214 -28.95 0.43 -25.50
CA GLY A 214 -29.68 1.64 -25.91
C GLY A 214 -29.89 2.62 -24.76
N ASN A 215 -28.80 3.22 -24.26
CA ASN A 215 -28.83 4.47 -23.49
C ASN A 215 -27.65 5.36 -23.90
#